data_AF-A0A413W2G5-F1
#
_entry.id   AF-A0A413W2G5-F1
#
_cell.length_a   1.000
_cell.length_b   1.000
_cell.length_c   1.000
_cell.angle_alpha   90.00
_cell.angle_beta   90.00
_cell.angle_gamma   90.00
#
_symmetry.space_group_name_H-M   'P 1'
#
loop_
_entity.id
_entity.type
_entity.pdbx_description
1 polymer ?
#
loop_
_entity_poly.entity_id
_entity_poly.type
_entity_poly.pdbx_seq_one_letter_code
_entity_poly.pdbx_strand_id
1 'polypeptide(L)'
;MSKKIDLNWSVYDITKTYPEVIDIMANLGFDEIKKPAMLNSVGRIMTIPKGTKAKGISIPVVIAELIKNGFEITGNMPDISSMGSKQFQAKETGNTVLLKDYLKRLGNGEDLESVKKDFVQNFSDVDVSEIMKAEQELIKEGTPITEVQKLCDVHSALFHGLTKHRCTRGTNKIK
;
A
#
# COMPACT_ATOMS: atom_id res chain seq x y z
N MET A 1 27.01 7.31 -7.81
CA MET A 1 26.64 8.69 -8.15
C MET A 1 25.12 8.76 -8.11
N SER A 2 24.55 9.36 -7.08
CA SER A 2 23.09 9.53 -7.00
C SER A 2 22.64 10.54 -8.04
N LYS A 3 21.68 10.17 -8.89
CA LYS A 3 21.08 11.09 -9.86
C LYS A 3 20.05 11.95 -9.13
N LYS A 4 20.24 13.26 -9.10
CA LYS A 4 19.37 14.19 -8.37
C LYS A 4 18.45 14.93 -9.35
N ILE A 5 17.17 14.98 -9.04
CA ILE A 5 16.15 15.72 -9.79
C ILE A 5 15.54 16.77 -8.87
N ASP A 6 15.50 18.01 -9.31
CA ASP A 6 14.79 19.09 -8.62
C ASP A 6 13.38 19.26 -9.21
N LEU A 7 12.35 19.22 -8.36
CA LEU A 7 10.95 19.40 -8.79
C LEU A 7 10.63 20.82 -9.26
N ASN A 8 11.50 21.79 -8.98
CA ASN A 8 11.39 23.15 -9.50
C ASN A 8 11.89 23.27 -10.94
N TRP A 9 12.66 22.29 -11.43
CA TRP A 9 13.14 22.30 -12.80
C TRP A 9 12.02 22.00 -13.78
N SER A 10 12.14 22.57 -14.98
CA SER A 10 11.21 22.26 -16.05
C SER A 10 11.36 20.79 -16.45
N VAL A 11 10.26 20.19 -16.89
CA VAL A 11 10.28 18.81 -17.39
C VAL A 11 11.28 18.68 -18.56
N TYR A 12 11.42 19.73 -19.36
CA TYR A 12 12.42 19.81 -20.43
C TYR A 12 13.87 19.70 -19.92
N ASP A 13 14.25 20.46 -18.90
CA ASP A 13 15.64 20.44 -18.39
C ASP A 13 15.98 19.11 -17.72
N ILE A 14 15.01 18.53 -17.01
CA ILE A 14 15.14 17.21 -16.37
C ILE A 14 15.35 16.13 -17.43
N THR A 15 14.49 16.08 -18.44
CA THR A 15 14.57 15.06 -19.51
C THR A 15 15.76 15.25 -20.44
N LYS A 16 16.26 16.49 -20.59
CA LYS A 16 17.49 16.77 -21.32
C LYS A 16 18.73 16.24 -20.59
N THR A 17 18.70 16.27 -19.25
CA THR A 17 19.77 15.72 -18.40
C THR A 17 19.65 14.21 -18.25
N TYR A 18 18.41 13.72 -18.15
CA TYR A 18 18.05 12.32 -17.89
C TYR A 18 16.96 11.88 -18.87
N PRO A 19 17.32 11.47 -20.10
CA PRO A 19 16.35 11.08 -21.12
C PRO A 19 15.49 9.89 -20.71
N GLU A 20 15.96 9.03 -19.79
CA GLU A 20 15.19 7.92 -19.23
C GLU A 20 13.93 8.37 -18.48
N VAL A 21 13.87 9.62 -18.02
CA VAL A 21 12.68 10.20 -17.37
C VAL A 21 11.51 10.29 -18.36
N ILE A 22 11.76 10.40 -19.67
CA ILE A 22 10.73 10.44 -20.71
C ILE A 22 9.90 9.16 -20.68
N ASP A 23 10.55 8.00 -20.64
CA ASP A 23 9.87 6.71 -20.63
C ASP A 23 9.17 6.44 -19.30
N ILE A 24 9.79 6.83 -18.18
CA ILE A 24 9.17 6.74 -16.84
C ILE A 24 7.88 7.57 -16.81
N MET A 25 7.93 8.82 -17.25
CA MET A 25 6.75 9.70 -17.27
C MET A 25 5.70 9.21 -18.28
N ALA A 26 6.10 8.70 -19.45
CA ALA A 26 5.17 8.13 -20.41
C ALA A 26 4.41 6.93 -19.84
N ASN A 27 5.09 6.05 -19.10
CA ASN A 27 4.45 4.89 -18.44
C ASN A 27 3.44 5.31 -17.35
N LEU A 28 3.61 6.50 -16.78
CA LEU A 28 2.70 7.08 -15.79
C LEU A 28 1.50 7.81 -16.44
N GLY A 29 1.38 7.83 -17.77
CA GLY A 29 0.30 8.48 -18.51
C GLY A 29 0.64 9.88 -19.04
N PHE A 30 1.92 10.25 -19.08
CA PHE A 30 2.40 11.46 -19.76
C PHE A 30 2.96 11.14 -21.16
N ASP A 31 2.26 10.32 -21.94
CA ASP A 31 2.64 9.93 -23.30
C ASP A 31 2.93 11.12 -24.23
N GLU A 32 2.32 12.28 -23.96
CA GLU A 32 2.58 13.54 -24.69
C GLU A 32 4.05 14.00 -24.60
N ILE A 33 4.78 13.61 -23.55
CA ILE A 33 6.19 13.95 -23.34
C ILE A 33 7.12 13.32 -24.38
N LYS A 34 6.72 12.19 -24.98
CA LYS A 34 7.47 11.52 -26.05
C LYS A 34 7.53 12.35 -27.33
N LYS A 35 6.60 13.29 -27.49
CA LYS A 35 6.56 14.17 -28.67
C LYS A 35 7.53 15.35 -28.44
N PRO A 36 8.60 15.47 -29.24
CA PRO A 36 9.61 16.52 -29.02
C PRO A 36 9.02 17.93 -29.16
N ALA A 37 8.00 18.13 -30.00
CA ALA A 37 7.32 19.42 -30.12
C ALA A 37 6.63 19.84 -28.80
N MET A 38 6.00 18.89 -28.09
CA MET A 38 5.32 19.15 -26.82
C MET A 38 6.32 19.40 -25.69
N LEU A 39 7.37 18.57 -25.63
CA LEU A 39 8.46 18.69 -24.67
C LEU A 39 9.21 20.03 -24.80
N ASN A 40 9.52 20.44 -26.04
CA ASN A 40 10.20 21.72 -26.31
C ASN A 40 9.29 22.95 -26.15
N SER A 41 7.98 22.78 -25.99
CA SER A 41 7.05 23.90 -25.83
C SER A 41 6.50 23.94 -24.40
N VAL A 42 5.53 23.07 -24.11
CA VAL A 42 4.87 22.98 -22.80
C VAL A 42 5.84 22.48 -21.73
N GLY A 43 6.73 21.55 -22.07
CA GLY A 43 7.70 20.98 -21.14
C GLY A 43 8.72 21.98 -20.58
N ARG A 44 8.96 23.13 -21.26
CA ARG A 44 9.84 24.21 -20.76
C ARG A 44 9.18 25.07 -19.69
N ILE A 45 7.85 25.19 -19.73
CA ILE A 45 7.08 26.07 -18.84
C ILE A 45 6.46 25.26 -17.69
N MET A 46 6.27 23.95 -17.91
CA MET A 46 5.67 23.01 -16.97
C MET A 46 6.74 22.32 -16.13
N THR A 47 6.51 22.24 -14.82
CA THR A 47 7.29 21.43 -13.87
C THR A 47 6.54 20.13 -13.58
N ILE A 48 7.21 19.10 -13.05
CA ILE A 48 6.57 17.82 -12.70
C ILE A 48 5.34 18.02 -11.79
N PRO A 49 5.40 18.80 -10.68
CA PRO A 49 4.24 19.03 -9.82
C PRO A 49 3.04 19.68 -10.52
N LYS A 50 3.31 20.63 -11.43
CA LYS A 50 2.25 21.32 -12.18
C LYS A 50 1.65 20.39 -13.24
N GLY A 51 2.48 19.60 -13.91
CA GLY A 51 2.07 18.62 -14.90
C GLY A 51 1.17 17.54 -14.32
N THR A 52 1.53 17.00 -13.15
CA THR A 52 0.72 16.00 -12.42
C THR A 52 -0.65 16.55 -12.04
N LYS A 53 -0.69 17.80 -11.54
CA LYS A 53 -1.95 18.47 -11.20
C LYS A 53 -2.84 18.68 -12.44
N ALA A 54 -2.25 19.04 -13.58
CA ALA A 54 -2.97 19.25 -14.83
C ALA A 54 -3.54 17.95 -15.43
N LYS A 55 -2.80 16.83 -15.33
CA LYS A 55 -3.28 15.51 -15.79
C LYS A 55 -4.17 14.78 -14.78
N GLY A 56 -4.28 15.27 -13.54
CA GLY A 56 -4.98 14.56 -12.47
C GLY A 56 -4.24 13.32 -11.96
N ILE A 57 -2.92 13.24 -12.19
CA ILE A 57 -2.07 12.17 -11.69
C ILE A 57 -1.54 12.59 -10.32
N SER A 58 -1.48 11.65 -9.37
CA SER A 58 -0.99 11.93 -8.03
C SER A 58 0.54 12.09 -8.06
N ILE A 59 1.02 13.26 -7.64
CA ILE A 59 2.45 13.56 -7.56
C ILE A 59 3.27 12.55 -6.73
N PRO A 60 2.77 11.92 -5.65
CA PRO A 60 3.53 10.94 -4.90
C PRO A 60 3.84 9.68 -5.72
N VAL A 61 2.94 9.28 -6.64
CA VAL A 61 3.17 8.11 -7.51
C VAL A 61 4.33 8.38 -8.47
N VAL A 62 4.38 9.59 -9.03
CA VAL A 62 5.48 10.01 -9.92
C VAL A 62 6.80 10.05 -9.17
N ILE A 63 6.82 10.63 -7.97
CA ILE A 63 8.02 10.68 -7.12
C ILE A 63 8.49 9.26 -6.77
N ALA A 64 7.58 8.37 -6.38
CA ALA A 64 7.90 6.99 -6.03
C ALA A 64 8.54 6.25 -7.22
N GLU A 65 8.00 6.41 -8.43
CA GLU A 65 8.56 5.76 -9.61
C GLU A 65 9.95 6.31 -9.97
N LEU A 66 10.19 7.62 -9.82
CA LEU A 66 11.51 8.20 -10.00
C LEU A 66 12.51 7.66 -8.96
N ILE A 67 12.12 7.58 -7.68
CA ILE A 67 12.98 7.01 -6.62
C ILE A 67 13.31 5.55 -6.90
N LYS A 68 12.32 4.76 -7.34
CA LYS A 68 12.50 3.36 -7.73
C LYS A 68 13.50 3.19 -8.88
N ASN A 69 13.58 4.17 -9.78
CA ASN A 69 14.57 4.22 -10.86
C ASN A 69 15.93 4.79 -10.42
N GLY A 70 16.13 5.03 -9.12
CA GLY A 70 17.41 5.48 -8.55
C GLY A 70 17.61 6.99 -8.53
N PHE A 71 16.53 7.78 -8.66
CA PHE A 71 16.58 9.24 -8.57
C PHE A 71 16.32 9.74 -7.15
N GLU A 72 17.14 10.67 -6.69
CA GLU A 72 16.88 11.44 -5.48
C GLU A 72 16.11 12.71 -5.84
N ILE A 73 14.92 12.88 -5.26
CA ILE A 73 14.09 14.04 -5.50
C ILE A 73 14.41 15.14 -4.48
N THR A 74 14.67 16.33 -5.00
CA THR A 74 14.93 17.57 -4.24
C THR A 74 13.89 18.64 -4.59
N GLY A 75 13.58 19.52 -3.65
CA GLY A 75 12.61 20.61 -3.84
C GLY A 75 11.35 20.48 -2.97
N ASN A 76 10.34 21.29 -3.28
CA ASN A 76 9.12 21.39 -2.47
C ASN A 76 8.27 20.11 -2.62
N MET A 77 8.57 19.10 -1.80
CA MET A 77 7.66 17.98 -1.57
C MET A 77 6.35 18.58 -1.05
N PRO A 78 5.21 18.40 -1.73
CA PRO A 78 3.94 18.76 -1.12
C PRO A 78 3.81 17.98 0.19
N ASP A 79 3.38 18.67 1.24
CA ASP A 79 3.21 18.15 2.58
C ASP A 79 2.46 16.80 2.54
N ILE A 80 3.23 15.73 2.68
CA ILE A 80 2.75 14.34 2.71
C ILE A 80 2.22 13.96 4.10
N SER A 81 2.29 14.86 5.09
CA SER A 81 1.72 14.67 6.42
C SER A 81 0.19 14.59 6.40
N SER A 82 -0.44 15.12 5.36
CA SER A 82 -1.89 15.02 5.11
C SER A 82 -2.32 13.74 4.37
N MET A 83 -1.39 12.90 3.94
CA MET A 83 -1.68 11.68 3.16
C MET A 83 -1.40 10.44 4.01
N GLY A 84 -2.20 10.29 5.06
CA GLY A 84 -2.43 8.99 5.66
C GLY A 84 -2.82 7.98 4.57
N SER A 85 -2.13 6.85 4.56
CA SER A 85 -2.67 5.56 4.15
C SER A 85 -3.31 5.44 2.76
N LYS A 86 -2.64 5.90 1.69
CA LYS A 86 -2.79 5.27 0.37
C LYS A 86 -1.44 5.12 -0.32
N GLN A 87 -0.64 4.19 0.22
CA GLN A 87 0.40 3.54 -0.54
C GLN A 87 -0.24 2.82 -1.73
N PHE A 88 0.01 3.34 -2.93
CA PHE A 88 -0.03 2.57 -4.16
C PHE A 88 1.17 1.61 -4.10
N GLN A 89 1.02 0.51 -3.35
CA GLN A 89 1.91 -0.63 -3.43
C GLN A 89 1.29 -1.59 -4.44
N ALA A 90 1.84 -1.62 -5.66
CA ALA A 90 2.00 -2.88 -6.36
C ALA A 90 3.01 -3.71 -5.54
N LYS A 91 2.55 -4.27 -4.43
CA LYS A 91 3.23 -5.34 -3.71
C LYS A 91 2.20 -6.44 -3.65
N GLU A 92 2.44 -7.46 -4.47
CA GLU A 92 1.80 -8.75 -4.27
C GLU A 92 1.93 -9.09 -2.79
N THR A 93 0.76 -9.31 -2.25
CA THR A 93 0.34 -9.20 -0.86
C THR A 93 0.97 -10.28 0.00
N GLY A 94 2.12 -9.99 0.61
CA GLY A 94 2.63 -10.82 1.71
C GLY A 94 1.56 -11.07 2.78
N ASN A 95 0.69 -10.08 3.01
CA ASN A 95 -0.38 -10.15 4.01
C ASN A 95 -1.54 -11.08 3.58
N THR A 96 -2.06 -10.99 2.34
CA THR A 96 -3.12 -11.93 1.93
C THR A 96 -2.58 -13.35 1.74
N VAL A 97 -1.30 -13.51 1.34
CA VAL A 97 -0.63 -14.81 1.30
C VAL A 97 -0.54 -15.42 2.70
N LEU A 98 -0.15 -14.63 3.70
CA LEU A 98 -0.11 -15.08 5.10
C LEU A 98 -1.51 -15.37 5.65
N LEU A 99 -2.52 -14.54 5.37
CA LEU A 99 -3.91 -14.84 5.76
C LEU A 99 -4.40 -16.16 5.16
N LYS A 100 -4.09 -16.42 3.88
CA LYS A 100 -4.42 -17.69 3.22
C LYS A 100 -3.71 -18.88 3.89
N ASP A 101 -2.49 -18.70 4.36
CA ASP A 101 -1.75 -19.74 5.09
C ASP A 101 -2.44 -20.07 6.43
N TYR A 102 -2.79 -19.05 7.21
CA TYR A 102 -3.51 -19.23 8.47
C TYR A 102 -4.90 -19.86 8.30
N LEU A 103 -5.62 -19.50 7.23
CA LEU A 103 -6.90 -20.14 6.90
C LEU A 103 -6.75 -21.64 6.63
N LYS A 104 -5.72 -22.03 5.87
CA LYS A 104 -5.42 -23.46 5.62
C LYS A 104 -5.07 -24.20 6.90
N ARG A 105 -4.27 -23.59 7.79
CA ARG A 105 -3.91 -24.15 9.11
C ARG A 105 -5.17 -24.35 9.98
N LEU A 106 -6.06 -23.36 10.04
CA LEU A 106 -7.35 -23.45 10.74
C LEU A 106 -8.33 -24.44 10.09
N GLY A 107 -8.25 -24.63 8.78
CA GLY A 107 -9.03 -25.63 8.04
C GLY A 107 -8.55 -27.07 8.30
N ASN A 108 -7.24 -27.24 8.49
CA ASN A 108 -6.60 -28.52 8.82
C ASN A 108 -6.79 -28.96 10.28
N GLY A 109 -7.49 -28.16 11.11
CA GLY A 109 -7.77 -28.47 12.51
C GLY A 109 -6.66 -28.07 13.48
N GLU A 110 -5.78 -27.14 13.08
CA GLU A 110 -4.78 -26.59 13.98
C GLU A 110 -5.42 -25.77 15.12
N ASP A 111 -4.76 -25.73 16.27
CA ASP A 111 -5.22 -25.03 17.45
C ASP A 111 -5.35 -23.51 17.21
N LEU A 112 -6.52 -22.98 17.56
CA LEU A 112 -6.87 -21.59 17.33
C LEU A 112 -6.00 -20.62 18.15
N GLU A 113 -5.52 -21.02 19.33
CA GLU A 113 -4.63 -20.19 20.15
C GLU A 113 -3.22 -20.11 19.53
N SER A 114 -2.72 -21.20 18.97
CA SER A 114 -1.44 -21.24 18.25
C SER A 114 -1.45 -20.33 17.02
N VAL A 115 -2.46 -20.49 16.16
CA VAL A 115 -2.63 -19.65 14.97
C VAL A 115 -2.83 -18.19 15.34
N LYS A 116 -3.60 -17.91 16.40
CA LYS A 116 -3.78 -16.55 16.90
C LYS A 116 -2.45 -15.93 17.30
N LYS A 117 -1.60 -16.64 18.04
CA LYS A 117 -0.30 -16.12 18.50
C LYS A 117 0.61 -15.76 17.33
N ASP A 118 0.72 -16.65 16.34
CA ASP A 118 1.48 -16.41 15.11
C ASP A 118 0.88 -15.22 14.34
N PHE A 119 -0.45 -15.13 14.29
CA PHE A 119 -1.14 -14.00 13.67
C PHE A 119 -0.80 -12.68 14.39
N VAL A 120 -0.87 -12.61 15.73
CA VAL A 120 -0.48 -11.40 16.47
C VAL A 120 0.98 -11.04 16.24
N GLN A 121 1.87 -12.02 16.20
CA GLN A 121 3.30 -11.77 16.03
C GLN A 121 3.64 -11.24 14.63
N ASN A 122 2.89 -11.65 13.60
CA ASN A 122 3.09 -11.21 12.23
C ASN A 122 2.24 -9.99 11.84
N PHE A 123 1.16 -9.72 12.56
CA PHE A 123 0.21 -8.63 12.31
C PHE A 123 0.11 -7.62 13.47
N SER A 124 1.05 -7.60 14.41
CA SER A 124 1.05 -6.66 15.56
C SER A 124 1.05 -5.19 15.16
N ASP A 125 1.64 -4.88 14.02
CA ASP A 125 1.81 -3.54 13.48
C ASP A 125 0.80 -3.23 12.36
N VAL A 126 -0.11 -4.16 12.04
CA VAL A 126 -1.08 -4.03 10.95
C VAL A 126 -2.40 -3.50 11.49
N ASP A 127 -2.92 -2.46 10.84
CA ASP A 127 -4.19 -1.83 11.23
C ASP A 127 -5.38 -2.76 10.96
N VAL A 128 -6.40 -2.72 11.84
CA VAL A 128 -7.66 -3.49 11.69
C VAL A 128 -8.29 -3.29 10.32
N SER A 129 -8.19 -2.06 9.79
CA SER A 129 -8.72 -1.70 8.49
C SER A 129 -8.05 -2.44 7.33
N GLU A 130 -6.80 -2.88 7.50
CA GLU A 130 -6.07 -3.67 6.50
C GLU A 130 -6.46 -5.15 6.54
N ILE A 131 -6.70 -5.70 7.74
CA ILE A 131 -7.19 -7.09 7.89
C ILE A 131 -8.58 -7.22 7.25
N MET A 132 -9.49 -6.28 7.52
CA MET A 132 -10.84 -6.26 6.93
C MET A 132 -10.83 -6.14 5.40
N LYS A 133 -9.88 -5.38 4.84
CA LYS A 133 -9.69 -5.27 3.38
C LYS A 133 -9.20 -6.58 2.79
N ALA A 134 -8.23 -7.22 3.44
CA ALA A 134 -7.70 -8.51 3.00
C ALA A 134 -8.78 -9.60 3.06
N GLU A 135 -9.61 -9.62 4.10
CA GLU A 135 -10.78 -10.51 4.20
C GLU A 135 -11.79 -10.29 3.07
N GLN A 136 -12.11 -9.03 2.76
CA GLN A 136 -12.98 -8.73 1.62
C GLN A 136 -12.41 -9.19 0.28
N GLU A 137 -11.09 -9.10 0.11
CA GLU A 137 -10.42 -9.60 -1.08
C GLU A 137 -10.52 -11.13 -1.17
N LEU A 138 -10.36 -11.84 -0.05
CA LEU A 138 -10.53 -13.29 0.00
C LEU A 138 -11.96 -13.72 -0.37
N ILE A 139 -12.97 -12.98 0.06
CA ILE A 139 -14.37 -13.23 -0.35
C ILE A 139 -14.53 -13.04 -1.86
N LYS A 140 -13.92 -12.00 -2.44
CA LYS A 140 -13.97 -11.72 -3.88
C LYS A 140 -13.22 -12.77 -4.71
N GLU A 141 -12.14 -13.33 -4.17
CA GLU A 141 -11.37 -14.43 -4.77
C GLU A 141 -12.08 -15.79 -4.68
N GLY A 142 -13.23 -15.87 -3.99
CA GLY A 142 -14.03 -17.09 -3.88
C GLY A 142 -13.72 -17.95 -2.65
N THR A 143 -12.99 -17.41 -1.67
CA THR A 143 -12.81 -18.08 -0.37
C THR A 143 -14.15 -18.18 0.35
N PRO A 144 -14.52 -19.35 0.90
CA PRO A 144 -15.81 -19.52 1.56
C PRO A 144 -15.94 -18.59 2.78
N ILE A 145 -17.12 -18.01 2.95
CA ILE A 145 -17.42 -17.08 4.05
C ILE A 145 -17.16 -17.67 5.44
N THR A 146 -17.26 -18.99 5.57
CA THR A 146 -17.00 -19.73 6.81
C THR A 146 -15.53 -19.68 7.22
N GLU A 147 -14.61 -19.59 6.27
CA GLU A 147 -13.18 -19.42 6.55
C GLU A 147 -12.88 -17.97 6.92
N VAL A 148 -13.45 -17.02 6.19
CA VAL A 148 -13.29 -15.59 6.45
C VAL A 148 -13.88 -15.19 7.82
N GLN A 149 -14.99 -15.79 8.24
CA GLN A 149 -15.55 -15.60 9.58
C GLN A 149 -14.60 -16.02 10.71
N LYS A 150 -13.78 -17.08 10.51
CA LYS A 150 -12.79 -17.48 11.51
C LYS A 150 -11.70 -16.42 11.71
N LEU A 151 -11.33 -15.70 10.64
CA LEU A 151 -10.40 -14.56 10.75
C LEU A 151 -11.03 -13.41 11.55
N CYS A 152 -12.34 -13.19 11.36
CA CYS A 152 -13.10 -12.20 12.13
C CYS A 152 -13.12 -12.51 13.63
N ASP A 153 -13.28 -13.77 14.00
CA ASP A 153 -13.23 -14.20 15.40
C ASP A 153 -11.82 -14.02 16.00
N VAL A 154 -10.76 -14.33 15.23
CA VAL A 154 -9.36 -14.19 15.66
C VAL A 154 -8.99 -12.71 15.85
N HIS A 155 -9.34 -11.84 14.90
CA HIS A 155 -9.06 -10.41 15.02
C HIS A 155 -9.91 -9.76 16.13
N SER A 156 -11.17 -10.18 16.31
CA SER A 156 -12.02 -9.64 17.38
C SER A 156 -11.48 -10.03 18.75
N ALA A 157 -11.01 -11.28 18.90
CA ALA A 157 -10.38 -11.75 20.13
C ALA A 157 -9.00 -11.14 20.39
N LEU A 158 -8.34 -10.57 19.36
CA LEU A 158 -7.08 -9.83 19.50
C LEU A 158 -7.31 -8.47 20.17
N PHE A 159 -8.35 -7.75 19.74
CA PHE A 159 -8.65 -6.41 20.26
C PHE A 159 -9.53 -6.42 21.51
N HIS A 160 -10.37 -7.44 21.71
CA HIS A 160 -11.13 -7.62 22.96
C HIS A 160 -10.25 -8.12 24.12
N GLY A 161 -9.04 -8.64 23.85
CA GLY A 161 -8.10 -9.06 24.89
C GLY A 161 -7.49 -7.91 25.72
N LEU A 162 -7.52 -6.68 25.19
CA LEU A 162 -7.00 -5.49 25.87
C LEU A 162 -8.04 -4.80 26.78
N THR A 163 -9.30 -5.23 26.77
CA THR A 163 -10.31 -4.78 27.75
C THR A 163 -10.39 -5.78 28.91
N LYS A 164 -9.47 -5.67 29.86
CA LYS A 164 -9.50 -6.44 31.10
C LYS A 164 -10.66 -6.00 32.01
N HIS A 165 -11.84 -6.61 31.88
CA HIS A 165 -12.81 -6.98 32.95
C HIS A 165 -14.11 -7.46 32.26
N ARG A 166 -14.71 -8.61 32.54
CA ARG A 166 -14.83 -9.40 33.77
C ARG A 166 -15.10 -10.85 33.37
N CYS A 167 -14.31 -11.76 33.92
CA CYS A 167 -14.62 -13.17 33.99
C CYS A 167 -15.75 -13.38 35.01
N THR A 168 -16.81 -14.10 34.64
CA THR A 168 -17.47 -15.01 35.58
C THR A 168 -17.67 -16.34 34.88
N ARG A 169 -16.72 -17.24 35.13
CA ARG A 169 -16.95 -18.68 35.08
C ARG A 169 -18.10 -19.01 36.04
N GLY A 170 -19.15 -19.65 35.54
CA GLY A 170 -20.05 -20.47 36.33
C GLY A 170 -19.81 -21.92 35.96
N THR A 171 -18.95 -22.59 36.71
CA THR A 171 -18.61 -24.01 36.57
C THR A 171 -19.73 -24.91 37.09
N ASN A 172 -20.12 -25.90 36.26
CA ASN A 172 -20.26 -27.32 36.58
C ASN A 172 -21.30 -27.82 37.63
N LYS A 173 -22.00 -28.89 37.20
CA LYS A 173 -22.37 -30.11 37.94
C LYS A 173 -23.69 -30.21 38.74
N ILE A 174 -24.63 -30.94 38.15
CA ILE A 174 -25.33 -32.15 38.65
C ILE A 174 -25.61 -32.20 40.17
N LYS A 175 -26.88 -32.11 40.54
CA LYS A 175 -27.60 -33.17 41.28
C LYS A 175 -29.11 -33.02 41.11
#